data_AF-A0A060CJ98-F1
#
_entry.id   AF-A0A060CJ98-F1
#
_cell.length_a   1.000
_cell.length_b   1.000
_cell.length_c   1.000
_cell.angle_alpha   90.00
_cell.angle_beta   90.00
_cell.angle_gamma   90.00
#
_symmetry.space_group_name_H-M   'P 1'
#
loop_
_entity.id
_entity.type
_entity.pdbx_description
1 polymer ?
#
loop_
_entity_poly.entity_id
_entity_poly.type
_entity_poly.pdbx_seq_one_letter_code
_entity_poly.pdbx_strand_id
1 'polypeptide(L)' 'MLKTGCFSDEFWMQTILCNNDFFCQRIVKNNHRFIKWEKKYGNYPAVLDADDLNEILKGDYQFARKFDSLHS' A
#
# COMPACT_ATOMS: atom_id res chain seq x y z
N MET A 1 -3.97 6.56 -22.94
CA MET A 1 -4.40 5.74 -21.79
C MET A 1 -3.86 6.29 -20.47
N LEU A 2 -2.55 6.43 -20.27
CA LEU A 2 -1.99 6.82 -18.96
C LEU A 2 -2.23 8.28 -18.53
N LYS A 3 -2.46 9.21 -19.47
CA LYS A 3 -2.68 10.64 -19.15
C LYS A 3 -4.07 10.96 -18.59
N THR A 4 -5.05 10.09 -18.80
CA THR A 4 -6.47 10.33 -18.47
C THR A 4 -7.15 9.12 -17.81
N GLY A 5 -6.36 8.12 -17.40
CA GLY A 5 -6.89 6.94 -16.70
C GLY A 5 -7.21 7.27 -15.24
N CYS A 6 -8.28 6.68 -14.70
CA CYS A 6 -8.64 6.81 -13.29
C CYS A 6 -7.67 6.02 -12.41
N PHE A 7 -7.24 6.56 -11.26
CA PHE A 7 -6.28 5.93 -10.34
C PHE A 7 -5.01 5.46 -11.06
N SER A 8 -4.49 6.30 -11.97
CA SER A 8 -3.39 5.91 -12.85
C SER A 8 -2.16 5.44 -12.07
N ASP A 9 -1.89 6.04 -10.91
CA ASP A 9 -0.84 5.69 -9.97
C ASP A 9 -0.86 4.24 -9.47
N GLU A 10 -2.01 3.58 -9.49
CA GLU A 10 -2.12 2.18 -9.06
C GLU A 10 -1.63 1.18 -10.11
N PHE A 11 -1.49 1.57 -11.39
CA PHE A 11 -1.13 0.62 -12.45
C PHE A 11 -0.09 1.10 -13.45
N TRP A 12 0.14 2.41 -13.65
CA TRP A 12 0.98 2.88 -14.76
C TRP A 12 2.43 2.40 -14.62
N MET A 13 2.99 2.47 -13.42
CA MET A 13 4.38 2.07 -13.14
C MET A 13 4.56 0.56 -13.34
N GLN A 14 3.66 -0.23 -12.74
CA GLN A 14 3.64 -1.68 -12.84
C GLN A 14 3.48 -2.12 -14.31
N THR A 15 2.63 -1.43 -15.08
CA THR A 15 2.43 -1.71 -16.50
C THR A 15 3.74 -1.54 -17.27
N ILE A 16 4.48 -0.45 -17.05
CA ILE A 16 5.77 -0.22 -17.70
C ILE A 16 6.81 -1.27 -17.28
N LEU A 17 6.93 -1.55 -15.98
CA LEU A 17 7.93 -2.47 -15.46
C LEU A 17 7.69 -3.92 -15.91
N CYS A 18 6.44 -4.39 -15.92
CA CYS A 18 6.11 -5.76 -16.30
C CYS A 18 6.23 -6.02 -17.81
N ASN A 19 6.06 -4.99 -18.66
CA ASN A 19 6.18 -5.11 -20.12
C ASN A 19 7.59 -4.82 -20.64
N ASN A 20 8.59 -4.72 -19.75
CA ASN A 20 9.98 -4.56 -20.11
C ASN A 20 10.79 -5.77 -19.63
N ASP A 21 11.39 -6.51 -20.57
CA ASP A 21 12.08 -7.78 -20.28
C ASP A 21 13.21 -7.66 -19.26
N PHE A 22 13.89 -6.50 -19.23
CA PHE A 22 14.99 -6.24 -18.29
C PHE A 22 14.48 -5.88 -16.89
N PHE A 23 13.47 -5.01 -16.79
CA PHE A 23 12.95 -4.56 -15.49
C PHE A 23 12.04 -5.58 -14.82
N CYS A 24 11.28 -6.37 -15.59
CA CYS A 24 10.35 -7.36 -15.05
C CYS A 24 11.04 -8.38 -14.14
N GLN A 25 12.27 -8.78 -14.50
CA GLN A 25 13.09 -9.71 -13.73
C GLN A 25 13.56 -9.15 -12.38
N ARG A 26 13.46 -7.83 -12.17
CA ARG A 26 13.92 -7.12 -10.96
C ARG A 26 12.77 -6.76 -10.02
N ILE A 27 11.53 -7.12 -10.35
CA ILE A 27 10.36 -6.74 -9.57
C ILE A 27 10.31 -7.57 -8.27
N VAL A 28 10.41 -6.87 -7.15
CA VAL A 28 10.05 -7.41 -5.83
C VAL A 28 8.56 -7.16 -5.61
N LYS A 29 7.79 -8.23 -5.37
CA LYS A 29 6.32 -8.16 -5.17
C LYS A 29 5.93 -7.74 -3.73
N ASN A 30 6.79 -6.97 -3.06
CA ASN A 30 6.54 -6.41 -1.74
C ASN A 30 6.79 -4.89 -1.81
N ASN A 31 5.80 -4.09 -1.42
CA ASN A 31 5.93 -2.63 -1.35
C ASN A 31 6.36 -2.13 0.04
N HIS A 32 6.58 -3.04 0.99
CA HIS A 32 6.95 -2.81 2.39
C HIS A 32 6.01 -1.85 3.13
N ARG A 33 4.71 -1.84 2.78
CA ARG A 33 3.69 -1.02 3.43
C ARG A 33 2.65 -1.87 4.14
N PHE A 34 2.45 -1.60 5.42
CA PHE A 34 1.29 -2.11 6.14
C PHE A 34 0.05 -1.27 5.79
N ILE A 35 -0.98 -1.93 5.27
CA ILE A 35 -2.29 -1.33 5.01
C ILE A 35 -3.35 -2.33 5.47
N LYS A 36 -4.19 -1.90 6.42
CA LYS A 36 -5.26 -2.75 6.93
C LYS A 36 -6.55 -2.49 6.13
N TRP A 37 -6.90 -3.44 5.28
CA TRP A 37 -8.02 -3.36 4.34
C TRP A 37 -9.35 -3.78 4.98
N GLU A 38 -9.73 -3.09 6.05
CA GLU A 38 -11.02 -3.24 6.72
C GLU A 38 -11.62 -1.88 7.05
N LYS A 39 -12.91 -1.85 7.39
CA LYS A 39 -13.55 -0.62 7.87
C LYS A 39 -13.29 -0.48 9.37
N LYS A 40 -12.72 0.66 9.78
CA LYS A 40 -12.48 1.02 11.19
C LYS A 40 -12.65 2.53 11.33
N TYR A 41 -13.34 2.98 12.39
CA TYR A 41 -13.65 4.40 12.61
C TYR A 41 -14.26 5.11 11.38
N GLY A 42 -15.12 4.42 10.63
CA GLY A 42 -15.77 4.95 9.41
C GLY A 42 -14.86 5.15 8.19
N ASN A 43 -13.58 4.76 8.27
CA ASN A 43 -12.61 4.89 7.18
C ASN A 43 -12.33 3.54 6.49
N TYR A 44 -11.90 3.60 5.22
CA TYR A 44 -11.34 2.47 4.47
C TYR A 44 -10.21 2.96 3.55
N PRO A 45 -8.97 2.44 3.65
CA PRO A 45 -8.50 1.46 4.63
C PRO A 45 -8.60 1.98 6.07
N ALA A 46 -8.47 1.08 7.04
CA ALA A 46 -8.62 1.37 8.46
C ALA A 46 -7.66 2.47 8.93
N VAL A 47 -8.14 3.29 9.87
CA VAL A 47 -7.26 4.11 10.71
C VAL A 47 -6.68 3.20 11.79
N LEU A 48 -5.35 3.19 11.88
CA LEU A 48 -4.59 2.34 12.77
C LEU A 48 -4.48 2.96 14.16
N ASP A 49 -4.44 2.10 15.17
CA ASP A 49 -4.24 2.46 16.58
C ASP A 49 -3.31 1.44 17.27
N ALA A 50 -3.24 1.48 18.60
CA ALA A 50 -2.36 0.63 19.38
C ALA A 50 -2.65 -0.88 19.20
N ASP A 51 -3.87 -1.28 18.85
CA ASP A 51 -4.24 -2.70 18.69
C ASP A 51 -3.56 -3.31 17.45
N ASP A 52 -3.22 -2.49 16.46
CA ASP A 52 -2.60 -2.93 15.20
C ASP A 52 -1.06 -3.09 15.32
N LEU A 53 -0.45 -2.60 16.41
CA LEU A 53 1.02 -2.61 16.61
C LEU A 53 1.63 -4.02 16.53
N ASN A 54 0.98 -5.00 17.16
CA ASN A 54 1.45 -6.39 17.15
C ASN A 54 1.46 -7.01 15.76
N GLU A 55 0.55 -6.60 14.88
CA GLU A 55 0.50 -7.05 13.49
C GLU A 55 1.60 -6.37 12.67
N ILE A 56 1.77 -5.06 12.84
CA ILE A 56 2.81 -4.26 12.18
C ILE A 56 4.21 -4.81 12.49
N LEU A 57 4.51 -5.10 13.76
CA LEU A 57 5.83 -5.56 14.19
C LEU A 57 6.20 -6.97 13.70
N LYS A 58 5.21 -7.78 13.29
CA LYS A 58 5.45 -9.15 12.81
C LYS A 58 5.77 -9.22 11.32
N GLY A 59 5.47 -8.19 10.55
CA GLY A 59 5.63 -8.20 9.10
C GLY A 59 6.87 -7.46 8.60
N ASP A 60 7.16 -7.63 7.31
CA ASP A 60 8.21 -6.92 6.59
C ASP A 60 7.66 -5.59 6.04
N TYR A 61 7.47 -4.63 6.96
CA TYR A 61 6.95 -3.31 6.68
C TYR A 61 7.91 -2.22 7.14
N GLN A 62 8.11 -1.21 6.30
CA GLN A 62 8.90 -0.02 6.61
C GLN A 62 8.00 1.18 6.94
N PHE A 63 6.77 1.18 6.40
CA PHE A 63 5.78 2.23 6.61
C PHE A 63 4.39 1.62 6.79
N ALA A 64 3.49 2.35 7.45
CA ALA A 64 2.10 1.95 7.65
C ALA A 64 1.13 3.10 7.29
N ARG A 65 -0.13 2.76 6.98
CA ARG A 65 -1.25 3.72 6.84
C ARG A 65 -2.59 3.05 7.17
N LYS A 66 -3.62 3.79 7.59
CA LYS A 66 -3.73 5.25 7.77
C LYS A 66 -3.63 5.62 9.24
N PHE A 67 -3.11 6.81 9.55
CA PHE A 67 -3.12 7.37 10.89
C PHE A 67 -3.91 8.67 10.90
N ASP A 68 -4.54 9.00 12.02
CA ASP A 68 -5.16 10.30 12.26
C ASP A 68 -4.93 10.75 13.71
N SER A 69 -5.16 12.02 14.00
CA SER A 69 -4.87 12.58 15.33
C SER A 69 -5.90 12.23 16.40
N LEU A 70 -7.01 11.59 16.05
CA LEU A 70 -8.09 11.28 16.98
C LEU A 70 -7.97 9.86 17.53
N HIS A 71 -7.49 8.93 16.71
CA HIS A 71 -7.45 7.50 17.03
C HIS A 71 -6.03 6.94 17.17
N SER A 72 -5.01 7.60 16.58
CA SER A 72 -3.63 7.11 16.55
C SER A 72 -2.73 7.72 17.63
#